data_AF-A0A2H6F9L7-F1
#
_entry.id   AF-A0A2H6F9L7-F1
#
_cell.length_a   1.000
_cell.length_b   1.000
_cell.length_c   1.000
_cell.angle_alpha   90.00
_cell.angle_beta   90.00
_cell.angle_gamma   90.00
#
_symmetry.space_group_name_H-M   'P 1'
#
loop_
_entity.id
_entity.type
_entity.pdbx_description
1 polymer ?
#
loop_
_entity_poly.entity_id
_entity_poly.type
_entity_poly.pdbx_seq_one_letter_code
_entity_poly.pdbx_strand_id
1 'polypeptide(L)'
;MTDERIPGSGDFVKEILEEADERVKEQFMHGERKDKIREVINEICKRSGVSVREVRPGGRRHNVSQARAEVAFKLVGDYGITLAEIAGNVGASTSEIFNIMQMLNN
;
A
#
# COMPACT_ATOMS: atom_id res chain seq x y z
N MET A 1 24.36 5.14 -5.71
CA MET A 1 23.07 5.58 -5.16
C MET A 1 21.99 5.02 -6.07
N THR A 2 21.44 3.86 -5.73
CA THR A 2 20.40 3.21 -6.51
C THR A 2 19.07 3.81 -6.11
N ASP A 3 18.61 4.74 -6.93
CA ASP A 3 17.21 5.15 -7.00
C ASP A 3 16.41 3.88 -7.35
N GLU A 4 15.72 3.31 -6.37
CA GLU A 4 14.85 2.15 -6.56
C GLU A 4 13.63 2.62 -7.34
N ARG A 5 13.81 2.72 -8.66
CA ARG A 5 12.72 3.06 -9.58
C ARG A 5 11.80 1.88 -9.65
N ILE A 6 10.66 2.03 -8.98
CA ILE A 6 9.46 1.22 -9.20
C ILE A 6 9.21 1.20 -10.72
N PRO A 7 9.23 0.03 -11.39
CA PRO A 7 9.11 -0.06 -12.85
C PRO A 7 7.80 0.54 -13.36
N GLY A 8 7.92 1.55 -14.22
CA GLY A 8 6.80 2.19 -14.89
C GLY A 8 6.20 1.31 -15.99
N SER A 9 5.04 0.72 -15.69
CA SER A 9 3.95 0.36 -16.61
C SER A 9 2.78 -0.15 -15.77
N GLY A 10 1.53 0.03 -16.21
CA GLY A 10 0.36 -0.46 -15.47
C GLY A 10 0.31 -1.98 -15.25
N ASP A 11 1.24 -2.72 -15.87
CA ASP A 11 1.44 -4.15 -15.70
C ASP A 11 2.22 -4.50 -14.42
N PHE A 12 3.10 -3.62 -13.94
CA PHE A 12 3.87 -3.84 -12.70
C PHE A 12 2.97 -4.00 -11.46
N VAL A 13 1.88 -3.22 -11.37
CA VAL A 13 0.91 -3.37 -10.27
C VAL A 13 0.21 -4.72 -10.32
N LYS A 14 -0.06 -5.25 -11.53
CA LYS A 14 -0.65 -6.58 -11.69
C LYS A 14 0.34 -7.67 -11.33
N GLU A 15 1.59 -7.56 -11.78
CA GLU A 15 2.66 -8.50 -11.44
C GLU A 15 2.87 -8.59 -9.92
N ILE A 16 2.94 -7.46 -9.21
CA ILE A 16 3.02 -7.47 -7.74
C ILE A 16 1.81 -8.16 -7.10
N LEU A 17 0.60 -7.90 -7.61
CA LEU A 17 -0.61 -8.51 -7.06
C LEU A 17 -0.62 -10.03 -7.31
N GLU A 18 -0.17 -10.48 -8.47
CA GLU A 18 -0.01 -11.90 -8.81
C GLU A 18 1.04 -12.57 -7.92
N GLU A 19 2.23 -11.97 -7.79
CA GLU A 19 3.28 -12.45 -6.88
C GLU A 19 2.80 -12.49 -5.42
N ALA A 20 2.05 -11.48 -4.98
CA ALA A 20 1.50 -11.43 -3.64
C ALA A 20 0.47 -12.53 -3.41
N ASP A 21 -0.42 -12.80 -4.37
CA ASP A 21 -1.41 -13.89 -4.27
C ASP A 21 -0.72 -15.27 -4.16
N GLU A 22 0.41 -15.45 -4.84
CA GLU A 22 1.26 -16.63 -4.67
C GLU A 22 1.87 -16.72 -3.26
N ARG A 23 2.29 -15.58 -2.67
CA ARG A 23 2.89 -15.50 -1.32
C ARG A 23 1.87 -15.56 -0.17
N VAL A 24 0.62 -15.16 -0.39
CA VAL A 24 -0.46 -15.05 0.62
C VAL A 24 -0.71 -16.36 1.37
N LYS A 25 -0.38 -17.52 0.77
CA LYS A 25 -0.81 -18.84 1.24
C LYS A 25 -0.38 -19.19 2.66
N GLU A 26 0.74 -18.69 3.21
CA GLU A 26 1.25 -19.24 4.49
C GLU A 26 1.90 -18.28 5.51
N GLN A 27 1.98 -16.95 5.28
CA GLN A 27 2.96 -16.15 6.04
C GLN A 27 2.51 -15.46 7.34
N PHE A 28 1.22 -15.25 7.62
CA PHE A 28 0.81 -14.51 8.84
C PHE A 28 -0.57 -14.90 9.40
N MET A 29 -0.65 -15.04 10.72
CA MET A 29 -1.93 -15.10 11.45
C MET A 29 -2.65 -13.74 11.38
N HIS A 30 -3.98 -13.73 11.46
CA HIS A 30 -4.78 -12.51 11.25
C HIS A 30 -4.43 -11.34 12.21
N GLY A 31 -3.96 -11.64 13.43
CA GLY A 31 -3.48 -10.63 14.37
C GLY A 31 -2.19 -9.96 13.92
N GLU A 32 -1.21 -10.76 13.46
CA GLU A 32 0.10 -10.28 13.01
C GLU A 32 -0.02 -9.40 11.76
N ARG A 33 -0.96 -9.72 10.85
CA ARG A 33 -1.25 -8.89 9.68
C ARG A 33 -1.68 -7.48 10.08
N LYS A 34 -2.61 -7.33 11.03
CA LYS A 34 -3.10 -6.01 11.45
C LYS A 34 -2.01 -5.16 12.08
N ASP A 35 -1.16 -5.75 12.90
CA ASP A 35 -0.06 -5.03 13.52
C ASP A 35 0.97 -4.60 12.48
N LYS A 36 1.26 -5.46 11.50
CA LYS A 36 2.17 -5.10 10.41
C LYS A 36 1.64 -3.98 9.52
N ILE A 37 0.35 -4.03 9.20
CA ILE A 37 -0.32 -2.94 8.46
C ILE A 37 -0.17 -1.62 9.21
N ARG A 38 -0.41 -1.60 10.52
CA ARG A 38 -0.28 -0.40 11.35
C ARG A 38 1.17 0.11 11.41
N GLU A 39 2.12 -0.80 11.56
CA GLU A 39 3.56 -0.48 11.58
C GLU A 39 3.96 0.27 10.31
N VAL A 40 3.64 -0.31 9.15
CA VAL A 40 3.97 0.27 7.84
C VAL A 40 3.26 1.60 7.60
N ILE A 41 1.98 1.71 7.97
CA ILE A 41 1.25 2.98 7.87
C ILE A 41 1.95 4.05 8.70
N ASN A 42 2.31 3.76 9.95
CA ASN A 42 2.96 4.73 10.84
C ASN A 42 4.34 5.15 10.30
N GLU A 43 5.14 4.20 9.82
CA GLU A 43 6.45 4.46 9.23
C GLU A 43 6.36 5.42 8.05
N ILE A 44 5.48 5.11 7.09
CA ILE A 44 5.33 5.89 5.86
C ILE A 44 4.71 7.26 6.16
N CYS A 45 3.70 7.34 7.02
CA CYS A 45 3.13 8.61 7.47
C CYS A 45 4.18 9.53 8.09
N LYS A 46 5.02 8.98 8.98
CA LYS A 46 6.09 9.72 9.64
C LYS A 46 7.13 10.23 8.64
N ARG A 47 7.53 9.42 7.67
CA ARG A 47 8.49 9.83 6.63
C ARG A 47 7.91 10.88 5.68
N SER A 48 6.65 10.74 5.30
CA SER A 48 5.98 11.63 4.34
C SER A 48 5.43 12.91 4.97
N GLY A 49 5.58 13.09 6.29
CA GLY A 49 5.04 14.24 7.02
C GLY A 49 3.50 14.30 6.99
N VAL A 50 2.85 13.17 6.76
CA VAL A 50 1.38 13.05 6.70
C VAL A 50 0.88 12.49 8.02
N SER A 51 -0.18 13.05 8.57
CA SER A 51 -0.79 12.46 9.75
C SER A 51 -1.46 11.13 9.40
N VAL A 52 -1.32 10.11 10.24
CA VAL A 52 -2.04 8.84 10.12
C VAL A 52 -3.57 9.06 10.04
N ARG A 53 -4.05 10.14 10.66
CA ARG A 53 -5.46 10.57 10.60
C ARG A 53 -5.85 11.17 9.23
N GLU A 54 -4.92 11.75 8.50
CA GLU A 54 -5.13 12.30 7.15
C GLU A 54 -5.05 11.24 6.05
N VAL A 55 -4.46 10.07 6.34
CA VAL A 55 -4.51 8.91 5.45
C VAL A 55 -5.92 8.32 5.35
N ARG A 56 -6.83 8.64 6.30
CA ARG A 56 -8.27 8.31 6.29
C ARG A 56 -9.08 9.22 5.33
N PRO A 57 -10.32 8.86 4.93
CA PRO A 57 -10.92 9.36 3.69
C PRO A 57 -11.12 10.88 3.66
N GLY A 58 -10.81 11.50 2.51
CA GLY A 58 -11.05 12.92 2.22
C GLY A 58 -9.86 13.68 1.63
N GLY A 59 -8.63 13.19 1.79
CA GLY A 59 -7.44 13.87 1.31
C GLY A 59 -7.15 13.62 -0.18
N ARG A 60 -7.59 14.52 -1.07
CA ARG A 60 -7.11 14.58 -2.48
C ARG A 60 -5.71 15.19 -2.62
N ARG A 61 -5.05 15.50 -1.50
CA ARG A 61 -3.72 16.12 -1.52
C ARG A 61 -2.71 15.08 -2.02
N HIS A 62 -1.85 15.50 -2.94
CA HIS A 62 -0.88 14.64 -3.63
C HIS A 62 -0.04 13.78 -2.65
N ASN A 63 0.33 14.35 -1.50
CA ASN A 63 1.08 13.68 -0.43
C ASN A 63 0.31 12.51 0.23
N VAL A 64 -1.02 12.62 0.39
CA VAL A 64 -1.85 11.55 0.96
C VAL A 64 -1.98 10.41 -0.03
N SER A 65 -2.20 10.71 -1.31
CA SER A 65 -2.23 9.69 -2.37
C SER A 65 -0.89 8.97 -2.49
N GLN A 66 0.23 9.69 -2.43
CA GLN A 66 1.56 9.09 -2.43
C GLN A 66 1.80 8.17 -1.23
N ALA A 67 1.48 8.62 -0.02
CA ALA A 67 1.58 7.79 1.17
C ALA A 67 0.71 6.52 1.06
N ARG A 68 -0.49 6.61 0.48
CA ARG A 68 -1.37 5.45 0.26
C ARG A 68 -0.79 4.46 -0.76
N ALA A 69 -0.24 4.93 -1.87
CA ALA A 69 0.42 4.05 -2.85
C ALA A 69 1.61 3.34 -2.22
N GLU A 70 2.45 4.08 -1.51
CA GLU A 70 3.65 3.51 -0.90
C GLU A 70 3.32 2.46 0.17
N VAL A 71 2.30 2.73 1.00
CA VAL A 71 1.76 1.73 1.94
C VAL A 71 1.30 0.49 1.19
N ALA A 72 0.56 0.66 0.09
CA ALA A 72 0.03 -0.46 -0.67
C ALA A 72 1.13 -1.28 -1.35
N PHE A 73 2.09 -0.64 -2.02
CA PHE A 73 3.23 -1.32 -2.64
C PHE A 73 4.02 -2.13 -1.61
N LYS A 74 4.33 -1.52 -0.45
CA LYS A 74 5.07 -2.19 0.61
C LYS A 74 4.30 -3.37 1.21
N LEU A 75 3.02 -3.20 1.50
CA LEU A 75 2.20 -4.23 2.14
C LEU A 75 1.89 -5.41 1.22
N VAL A 76 1.65 -5.13 -0.06
CA VAL A 76 1.39 -6.19 -1.06
C VAL A 76 2.71 -6.91 -1.39
N GLY A 77 3.75 -6.16 -1.76
CA GLY A 77 5.03 -6.73 -2.20
C GLY A 77 5.80 -7.46 -1.09
N ASP A 78 5.98 -6.82 0.07
CA ASP A 78 6.86 -7.36 1.12
C ASP A 78 6.15 -8.38 2.01
N TYR A 79 4.81 -8.28 2.15
CA TYR A 79 4.06 -9.01 3.19
C TYR A 79 2.86 -9.81 2.66
N GLY A 80 2.56 -9.76 1.37
CA GLY A 80 1.42 -10.49 0.78
C GLY A 80 0.09 -10.11 1.42
N ILE A 81 -0.06 -8.84 1.82
CA ILE A 81 -1.32 -8.36 2.40
C ILE A 81 -2.23 -7.90 1.29
N THR A 82 -3.49 -8.35 1.34
CA THR A 82 -4.46 -8.07 0.27
C THR A 82 -4.90 -6.61 0.25
N LEU A 83 -5.27 -6.11 -0.93
CA LEU A 83 -5.85 -4.76 -1.06
C LEU A 83 -7.07 -4.55 -0.17
N ALA A 84 -7.86 -5.60 0.09
CA ALA A 84 -9.03 -5.55 0.96
C ALA A 84 -8.65 -5.29 2.43
N GLU A 85 -7.62 -5.96 2.93
CA GLU A 85 -7.11 -5.74 4.28
C GLU A 85 -6.50 -4.34 4.44
N ILE A 86 -5.76 -3.89 3.42
CA ILE A 86 -5.18 -2.54 3.40
C ILE A 86 -6.28 -1.48 3.42
N ALA A 87 -7.24 -1.59 2.49
CA ALA A 87 -8.42 -0.72 2.36
C ALA A 87 -9.17 -0.56 3.69
N GLY A 88 -9.43 -1.68 4.39
CA GLY A 88 -10.10 -1.68 5.69
C GLY A 88 -9.35 -0.94 6.80
N ASN A 89 -8.02 -0.84 6.72
CA ASN A 89 -7.20 -0.14 7.72
C ASN A 89 -6.99 1.34 7.40
N VAL A 90 -6.91 1.69 6.11
CA VAL A 90 -6.71 3.09 5.66
C VAL A 90 -8.03 3.85 5.42
N GLY A 91 -9.18 3.16 5.48
CA GLY A 91 -10.49 3.77 5.28
C GLY A 91 -10.74 4.19 3.84
N ALA A 92 -10.28 3.37 2.88
CA ALA A 92 -10.54 3.53 1.45
C ALA A 92 -11.20 2.27 0.91
N SER A 93 -11.71 2.31 -0.31
CA SER A 93 -12.11 1.12 -1.07
C SER A 93 -10.89 0.45 -1.70
N THR A 94 -11.01 -0.83 -2.01
CA THR A 94 -10.00 -1.59 -2.76
C THR A 94 -9.70 -0.94 -4.11
N SER A 95 -10.74 -0.50 -4.83
CA SER A 95 -10.60 0.18 -6.11
C SER A 95 -9.87 1.52 -6.00
N GLU A 96 -10.08 2.29 -4.93
CA GLU A 96 -9.32 3.52 -4.70
C GLU A 96 -7.83 3.23 -4.50
N ILE A 97 -7.47 2.22 -3.71
CA ILE A 97 -6.07 1.84 -3.50
C ILE A 97 -5.45 1.34 -4.81
N PHE A 98 -6.15 0.48 -5.55
CA PHE A 98 -5.70 0.00 -6.85
C PHE A 98 -5.45 1.16 -7.84
N ASN A 99 -6.40 2.09 -7.95
CA ASN A 99 -6.27 3.24 -8.83
C ASN A 99 -5.11 4.16 -8.41
N ILE A 100 -4.91 4.36 -7.10
CA ILE A 100 -3.79 5.16 -6.57
C ILE A 100 -2.44 4.51 -6.92
N MET A 101 -2.33 3.19 -6.81
CA MET A 101 -1.11 2.46 -7.21
C MET A 101 -0.84 2.60 -8.71
N GLN A 102 -1.89 2.55 -9.54
CA GLN A 102 -1.76 2.74 -10.99
C GLN A 102 -1.38 4.18 -11.37
N MET A 103 -1.98 5.19 -10.74
CA MET A 103 -1.74 6.61 -11.04
C MET A 103 -0.33 7.08 -10.70
N LEU A 104 0.31 6.48 -9.69
CA LEU A 104 1.63 6.88 -9.22
C LEU A 104 2.77 6.08 -9.87
N ASN A 105 2.44 5.18 -10.79
CA ASN A 105 3.39 4.42 -11.61
C ASN A 105 3.51 4.96 -13.06
N ASN A 106 2.93 6.13 -13.33
CA ASN A 106 2.75 6.71 -14.66
C ASN A 106 3.47 8.05 -14.83
#